data_AF-A0A7W2H3S2-F1
#
_entry.id   AF-A0A7W2H3S2-F1
#
_cell.length_a   1.000
_cell.length_b   1.000
_cell.length_c   1.000
_cell.angle_alpha   90.00
_cell.angle_beta   90.00
_cell.angle_gamma   90.00
#
_symmetry.space_group_name_H-M   'P 1'
#
loop_
_entity.id
_entity.type
_entity.pdbx_description
1 polymer ?
#
loop_
_entity_poly.entity_id
_entity_poly.type
_entity_poly.pdbx_seq_one_letter_code
_entity_poly.pdbx_strand_id
1 'polypeptide(L)'
;MIIITATLSFETEKDRNETVAKTADVQAATRNDEVGCLAYCFAPDPAEPTHIQVYELWTDAKNLAAHFDHPNYAAMVEVLHGCDGFVASENRLYLSEDRGPVYGPDKKFRFDAVSES
;
A
#
# COMPACT_ATOMS: atom_id res chain seq x y z
N MET A 1 -3.14 -13.12 5.21
CA MET A 1 -2.33 -12.07 4.58
C MET A 1 -2.97 -10.77 5.00
N ILE A 2 -2.19 -9.71 5.14
CA ILE A 2 -2.74 -8.40 5.47
C ILE A 2 -2.59 -7.51 4.25
N ILE A 3 -3.67 -6.82 3.91
CA ILE A 3 -3.72 -5.88 2.81
C ILE A 3 -3.96 -4.51 3.43
N ILE A 4 -3.09 -3.55 3.12
CA ILE A 4 -3.33 -2.15 3.44
C ILE A 4 -3.63 -1.43 2.13
N THR A 5 -4.72 -0.67 2.13
CA THR A 5 -5.05 0.24 1.05
C THR A 5 -5.18 1.63 1.63
N ALA A 6 -4.68 2.63 0.92
CA ALA A 6 -4.99 4.01 1.27
C ALA A 6 -5.19 4.89 0.05
N THR A 7 -5.96 5.95 0.22
CA THR A 7 -5.99 7.07 -0.72
C THR A 7 -5.29 8.25 -0.06
N LEU A 8 -4.28 8.81 -0.72
CA LEU A 8 -3.70 10.10 -0.34
C LEU A 8 -4.20 11.15 -1.31
N SER A 9 -4.77 12.24 -0.81
CA SER A 9 -5.31 13.33 -1.61
C SER A 9 -4.42 14.57 -1.52
N PHE A 10 -4.25 15.25 -2.66
CA PHE A 10 -3.44 16.45 -2.78
C PHE A 10 -4.24 17.61 -3.37
N GLU A 11 -3.76 18.85 -3.20
CA GLU A 11 -4.39 20.03 -3.77
C GLU A 11 -4.26 20.06 -5.30
N THR A 12 -3.13 19.58 -5.82
CA THR A 12 -2.85 19.60 -7.26
C THR A 12 -2.22 18.29 -7.75
N GLU A 13 -2.39 18.00 -9.04
CA GLU A 13 -1.71 16.89 -9.71
C GLU A 13 -0.17 17.03 -9.67
N LYS A 14 0.34 18.27 -9.66
CA LYS A 14 1.78 18.54 -9.56
C LYS A 14 2.32 18.05 -8.23
N ASP A 15 1.67 18.41 -7.13
CA ASP A 15 2.08 18.01 -5.78
C ASP A 15 1.96 16.49 -5.58
N ARG A 16 0.89 15.90 -6.13
CA ARG A 16 0.69 14.44 -6.21
C ARG A 16 1.87 13.76 -6.92
N ASN A 17 2.22 14.22 -8.12
CA ASN A 17 3.29 13.65 -8.92
C ASN A 17 4.66 13.79 -8.26
N GLU A 18 4.94 14.94 -7.64
CA GLU A 18 6.17 15.15 -6.86
C GLU A 18 6.24 14.20 -5.67
N THR A 19 5.13 13.96 -4.99
CA THR A 19 5.08 13.02 -3.85
C THR A 19 5.34 11.57 -4.28
N VAL A 20 4.75 11.13 -5.40
CA VAL A 20 5.06 9.81 -5.99
C VAL A 20 6.56 9.67 -6.26
N ALA A 21 7.18 10.70 -6.84
CA ALA A 21 8.62 10.67 -7.13
C ALA A 21 9.48 10.64 -5.86
N LYS A 22 9.17 11.49 -4.86
CA LYS A 22 9.93 11.60 -3.61
C LYS A 22 9.86 10.34 -2.75
N THR A 23 8.76 9.58 -2.84
CA THR A 23 8.57 8.36 -2.04
C THR A 23 9.15 7.10 -2.68
N ALA A 24 9.63 7.15 -3.93
CA ALA A 24 10.03 5.95 -4.68
C ALA A 24 11.15 5.14 -3.98
N ASP A 25 12.18 5.81 -3.46
CA ASP A 25 13.32 5.14 -2.83
C ASP A 25 12.93 4.47 -1.50
N VAL A 26 12.14 5.16 -0.66
CA VAL A 26 11.67 4.57 0.60
C VAL A 26 10.68 3.43 0.37
N GLN A 27 9.85 3.49 -0.69
CA GLN A 27 9.00 2.37 -1.07
C GLN A 27 9.81 1.13 -1.48
N ALA A 28 10.89 1.34 -2.25
CA ALA A 28 11.80 0.27 -2.64
C ALA A 28 12.53 -0.31 -1.43
N ALA A 29 13.02 0.53 -0.51
CA ALA A 29 13.67 0.12 0.73
C ALA A 29 12.70 -0.69 1.61
N THR A 30 11.47 -0.23 1.84
CA THR A 30 10.46 -0.99 2.59
C THR A 30 10.22 -2.36 1.99
N ARG A 31 10.07 -2.45 0.66
CA ARG A 31 9.86 -3.74 0.00
C ARG A 31 11.06 -4.68 0.11
N ASN A 32 12.28 -4.17 0.02
CA ASN A 32 13.49 -4.98 -0.07
C ASN A 32 14.04 -5.37 1.31
N ASP A 33 13.90 -4.48 2.29
CA ASP A 33 14.59 -4.59 3.58
C ASP A 33 13.67 -5.07 4.71
N GLU A 34 12.35 -4.88 4.59
CA GLU A 34 11.41 -5.25 5.63
C GLU A 34 10.87 -6.67 5.45
N VAL A 35 11.19 -7.54 6.42
CA VAL A 35 10.74 -8.92 6.43
C VAL A 35 9.21 -8.97 6.40
N GLY A 36 8.65 -9.77 5.50
CA GLY A 36 7.21 -9.96 5.38
C GLY A 36 6.48 -8.91 4.55
N CYS A 37 7.15 -7.86 4.08
CA CYS A 37 6.61 -6.95 3.07
C CYS A 37 6.65 -7.62 1.68
N LEU A 38 5.49 -7.85 1.08
CA LEU A 38 5.34 -8.46 -0.25
C LEU A 38 5.08 -7.42 -1.34
N ALA A 39 4.43 -6.31 -0.98
CA ALA A 39 4.20 -5.17 -1.84
C ALA A 39 4.13 -3.90 -0.98
N TYR A 40 4.62 -2.80 -1.54
CA TYR A 40 4.55 -1.47 -0.95
C TYR A 40 4.61 -0.47 -2.09
N CYS A 41 3.47 0.09 -2.48
CA CYS A 41 3.32 0.80 -3.74
C CYS A 41 2.38 2.00 -3.59
N PHE A 42 2.88 3.18 -3.93
CA PHE A 42 2.15 4.45 -3.94
C PHE A 42 2.15 4.91 -5.39
N ALA A 43 0.99 4.80 -6.04
CA ALA A 43 0.86 5.05 -7.47
C ALA A 43 -0.16 6.15 -7.76
N PRO A 44 0.05 6.97 -8.80
CA PRO A 44 -0.93 7.96 -9.21
C PRO A 44 -2.22 7.28 -9.67
N ASP A 45 -3.36 7.76 -9.18
CA ASP A 45 -4.67 7.40 -9.71
C ASP A 45 -4.84 8.04 -11.11
N PRO A 46 -5.11 7.26 -12.17
CA PRO A 46 -5.32 7.79 -13.52
C PRO A 46 -6.70 8.43 -13.73
N ALA A 47 -7.68 8.14 -12.86
CA ALA A 47 -9.03 8.68 -12.93
C ALA A 47 -9.24 9.89 -12.02
N GLU A 48 -8.45 10.01 -10.95
CA GLU A 48 -8.45 11.17 -10.06
C GLU A 48 -7.04 11.80 -9.99
N PRO A 49 -6.78 12.88 -10.77
CA PRO A 49 -5.43 13.46 -10.91
C PRO A 49 -4.78 13.91 -9.61
N THR A 50 -5.58 14.15 -8.57
CA THR A 50 -5.09 14.59 -7.25
C THR A 50 -4.86 13.46 -6.26
N HIS A 51 -5.09 12.20 -6.64
CA HIS A 51 -4.97 11.06 -5.73
C HIS A 51 -3.74 10.17 -5.99
N ILE A 52 -3.21 9.63 -4.90
CA ILE A 52 -2.34 8.45 -4.88
C ILE A 52 -3.14 7.30 -4.32
N GLN A 53 -3.09 6.15 -5.00
CA GLN A 53 -3.52 4.86 -4.46
C GLN A 53 -2.32 4.17 -3.81
N VAL A 54 -2.46 3.83 -2.54
CA VAL A 54 -1.49 3.07 -1.75
C VAL A 54 -1.95 1.62 -1.69
N TYR A 55 -1.03 0.71 -1.94
CA TYR A 55 -1.22 -0.73 -1.84
C TYR A 55 -0.03 -1.37 -1.14
N GLU A 56 -0.31 -2.03 -0.03
CA GLU A 56 0.67 -2.81 0.71
C GLU A 56 0.16 -4.23 0.95
N LEU A 57 1.08 -5.18 0.90
CA LEU A 57 0.83 -6.57 1.22
C LEU A 57 1.82 -7.06 2.26
N TRP A 58 1.31 -7.66 3.32
CA TRP A 58 2.10 -8.18 4.43
C TRP A 58 1.78 -9.64 4.72
N THR A 59 2.79 -10.44 5.05
CA THR A 59 2.65 -11.88 5.32
C THR A 59 1.79 -12.17 6.55
N ASP A 60 1.97 -11.37 7.60
CA ASP A 60 1.38 -11.56 8.93
C ASP A 60 1.46 -10.28 9.79
N ALA A 61 0.73 -10.29 10.92
CA ALA A 61 0.61 -9.15 11.82
C ALA A 61 1.89 -8.82 12.57
N LYS A 62 2.78 -9.80 12.80
CA LYS A 62 4.04 -9.55 13.52
C LYS A 62 4.98 -8.69 12.66
N ASN A 63 5.12 -9.05 11.39
CA ASN A 63 5.94 -8.31 10.43
C ASN A 63 5.35 -6.93 10.13
N LEU A 64 4.02 -6.83 9.96
CA LEU A 64 3.37 -5.52 9.84
C LEU A 64 3.53 -4.66 11.11
N ALA A 65 3.46 -5.25 12.31
CA ALA A 65 3.71 -4.46 13.53
C ALA A 65 5.14 -3.91 13.57
N ALA A 66 6.12 -4.72 13.16
CA ALA A 66 7.52 -4.30 13.09
C ALA A 66 7.76 -3.17 12.08
N HIS A 67 6.95 -3.07 11.01
CA HIS A 67 7.01 -1.96 10.05
C HIS A 67 6.92 -0.60 10.72
N PHE A 68 5.98 -0.44 11.67
CA PHE A 68 5.73 0.85 12.33
C PHE A 68 6.89 1.33 13.21
N ASP A 69 7.80 0.42 13.60
CA ASP A 69 9.02 0.74 14.35
C ASP A 69 10.27 0.80 13.43
N HIS A 70 10.13 0.51 12.13
CA HIS A 70 11.23 0.43 11.19
C HIS A 70 11.69 1.82 10.71
N PRO A 71 13.00 2.05 10.50
CA PRO A 71 13.51 3.34 9.98
C PRO A 71 12.87 3.79 8.67
N ASN A 72 12.50 2.85 7.79
CA ASN A 72 11.84 3.18 6.53
C ASN A 72 10.43 3.77 6.74
N TYR A 73 9.68 3.31 7.76
CA TYR A 73 8.39 3.92 8.09
C TYR A 73 8.57 5.36 8.57
N ALA A 74 9.56 5.62 9.44
CA ALA A 74 9.90 6.97 9.86
C ALA A 74 10.32 7.85 8.67
N ALA A 75 11.11 7.33 7.74
CA ALA A 75 11.51 8.02 6.52
C ALA A 75 10.32 8.33 5.59
N MET A 76 9.35 7.40 5.45
CA MET A 76 8.13 7.63 4.68
C MET A 76 7.31 8.78 5.29
N VAL A 77 7.13 8.76 6.62
CA VAL A 77 6.44 9.83 7.34
C VAL A 77 7.14 11.18 7.14
N GLU A 78 8.46 11.22 7.21
CA GLU A 78 9.24 12.44 6.95
C GLU A 78 9.05 12.97 5.52
N VAL A 79 9.11 12.09 4.51
CA VAL A 79 8.86 12.47 3.12
C VAL A 79 7.46 13.04 2.94
N LEU A 80 6.42 12.38 3.48
CA LEU A 80 5.03 12.82 3.35
C LEU A 80 4.76 14.15 4.07
N HIS A 81 5.33 14.37 5.26
CA HIS A 81 5.24 15.65 5.96
C HIS A 81 5.95 16.80 5.22
N GLY A 82 6.98 16.49 4.43
CA GLY A 82 7.71 17.45 3.60
C GLY A 82 7.11 17.69 2.21
N CYS A 83 5.98 17.05 1.88
CA CYS A 83 5.31 17.25 0.60
C CYS A 83 4.31 18.41 0.66
N ASP A 84 4.32 19.23 -0.39
CA ASP A 84 3.36 20.31 -0.55
C ASP A 84 1.97 19.75 -0.89
N GLY A 85 0.93 20.55 -0.62
CA GLY A 85 -0.43 20.28 -1.07
C GLY A 85 -1.07 19.01 -0.51
N PHE A 86 -0.52 18.36 0.52
CA PHE A 86 -1.18 17.20 1.14
C PHE A 86 -2.50 17.62 1.82
N VAL A 87 -3.60 16.94 1.49
CA VAL A 87 -4.95 17.25 2.01
C VAL A 87 -5.41 16.21 3.02
N ALA A 88 -5.36 14.93 2.65
CA ALA A 88 -5.91 13.86 3.47
C ALA A 88 -5.27 12.50 3.17
N SER A 89 -5.39 11.59 4.13
CA SER A 89 -5.05 10.18 3.99
C SER A 89 -6.15 9.31 4.58
N GLU A 90 -6.74 8.47 3.76
CA GLU A 90 -7.77 7.50 4.16
C GLU A 90 -7.20 6.10 4.09
N ASN A 91 -7.00 5.45 5.23
CA ASN A 91 -6.33 4.15 5.31
C ASN A 91 -7.31 3.04 5.74
N ARG A 92 -7.16 1.85 5.14
CA ARG A 92 -7.89 0.64 5.50
C ARG A 92 -6.94 -0.54 5.57
N LEU A 93 -7.19 -1.39 6.57
CA LEU A 93 -6.50 -2.66 6.75
C LEU A 93 -7.51 -3.78 6.62
N TYR A 94 -7.18 -4.79 5.82
CA TYR A 94 -7.98 -6.00 5.64
C TYR A 94 -7.15 -7.23 5.97
N LEU A 95 -7.74 -8.12 6.77
CA LEU A 95 -7.17 -9.45 7.02
C LEU A 95 -7.81 -10.44 6.04
N SER A 96 -6.99 -11.06 5.19
CA SER A 96 -7.41 -12.13 4.29
C SER A 96 -7.03 -13.49 4.85
N GLU A 97 -8.04 -14.32 5.10
CA GLU A 97 -7.87 -15.71 5.54
C GLU A 97 -7.49 -16.62 4.36
N ASP A 98 -8.21 -16.51 3.23
CA ASP A 98 -7.83 -17.15 1.97
C ASP A 98 -6.69 -16.37 1.30
N ARG A 99 -5.66 -17.09 0.87
CA ARG A 99 -4.44 -16.55 0.25
C ARG A 99 -4.13 -17.24 -1.09
N GLY A 100 -5.07 -18.01 -1.61
CA GLY A 100 -4.89 -18.75 -2.84
C GLY A 100 -5.07 -17.88 -4.08
N PRO A 101 -4.72 -18.42 -5.26
CA PRO A 101 -4.91 -17.72 -6.54
C PRO A 101 -6.40 -17.49 -6.84
N VAL A 102 -6.67 -16.58 -7.78
CA VAL A 102 -8.03 -16.31 -8.30
C VAL A 102 -8.64 -17.55 -8.96
N TYR A 103 -7.82 -18.35 -9.64
CA TYR A 103 -8.26 -19.53 -10.39
C TYR A 103 -7.77 -20.83 -9.75
N GLY A 104 -8.64 -21.84 -9.71
CA GLY A 104 -8.30 -23.20 -9.29
C GLY A 104 -7.51 -23.97 -10.34
N PRO A 105 -7.11 -25.23 -10.05
CA PRO A 105 -6.38 -26.08 -11.00
C PRO A 105 -7.12 -26.33 -12.33
N ASP A 106 -8.45 -26.22 -12.31
CA ASP A 106 -9.32 -26.33 -13.48
C ASP A 106 -9.47 -25.02 -14.28
N LYS A 107 -8.72 -23.97 -13.89
CA LYS A 107 -8.74 -22.61 -14.44
C LYS A 107 -10.08 -21.88 -14.29
N LYS A 108 -10.93 -22.29 -13.35
CA LYS A 108 -12.17 -21.57 -13.02
C LYS A 108 -12.00 -20.71 -11.77
N PHE A 109 -12.81 -19.67 -11.68
CA PHE A 109 -12.87 -18.80 -10.50
C PHE A 109 -13.26 -19.61 -9.27
N ARG A 110 -12.54 -19.37 -8.17
CA ARG A 110 -12.79 -20.01 -6.87
C ARG A 110 -13.92 -19.30 -6.12
N PHE A 111 -15.16 -19.69 -6.39
CA PHE A 111 -16.31 -19.11 -5.68
C PHE A 111 -16.27 -19.37 -4.17
N ASP A 112 -15.75 -20.52 -3.77
CA ASP A 112 -15.52 -20.93 -2.37
C ASP A 112 -14.61 -19.97 -1.60
N ALA A 113 -13.75 -19.22 -2.29
CA ALA A 113 -12.81 -18.28 -1.68
C ALA A 113 -13.46 -16.93 -1.29
N VAL A 114 -14.67 -16.64 -1.78
CA VAL A 114 -15.33 -15.33 -1.63
C VAL A 114 -16.78 -15.40 -1.16
N SER A 115 -17.37 -16.58 -1.11
CA SER A 115 -18.70 -16.78 -0.51
C SER A 115 -18.54 -17.14 0.96
N GLU A 116 -19.24 -16.44 1.85
CA GLU A 116 -19.50 -16.96 3.19
C GLU A 116 -20.18 -18.33 3.06
N SER A 117 -19.70 -19.31 3.83
CA SER A 117 -20.28 -20.66 3.88
C SER A 117 -21.64 -20.65 4.55
#